data_AF-A0A329VW66-F1
#
_entry.id   AF-A0A329VW66-F1
#
_cell.length_a   1.000
_cell.length_b   1.000
_cell.length_c   1.000
_cell.angle_alpha   90.00
_cell.angle_beta   90.00
_cell.angle_gamma   90.00
#
_symmetry.space_group_name_H-M   'P 1'
#
loop_
_entity.id
_entity.type
_entity.pdbx_description
1 polymer ?
#
loop_
_entity_poly.entity_id
_entity_poly.type
_entity_poly.pdbx_seq_one_letter_code
_entity_poly.pdbx_strand_id
1 'polypeptide(L)'
;MSVYNKPFLTPAELVNIHLEDKGVLFTHPFNKVFAEKALSLINWYRFKSYLYPYLNHSTKEYLPGTEFKNGFDLYLFDCELIELCNKYILRIEVKAKSIFDQIITKYLNDPFWYLSDDVFTPNKAPYQERMEIKALMEKSTQEFAVYYKNNV
;
A
#
# COMPACT_ATOMS: atom_id res chain seq x y z
N MET A 1 -16.05 -22.14 11.39
CA MET A 1 -15.31 -20.87 11.25
C MET A 1 -15.37 -20.15 12.59
N SER A 2 -14.23 -19.94 13.26
CA SER A 2 -14.23 -19.12 14.48
C SER A 2 -14.46 -17.66 14.09
N VAL A 3 -15.54 -17.05 14.59
CA VAL A 3 -15.82 -15.63 14.37
C VAL A 3 -14.70 -14.80 14.98
N TYR A 4 -14.16 -13.85 14.23
CA TYR A 4 -13.15 -12.92 14.73
C TYR A 4 -13.74 -12.09 15.86
N ASN A 5 -13.22 -12.26 17.08
CA ASN A 5 -13.78 -11.66 18.30
C ASN A 5 -12.76 -10.78 19.06
N LYS A 6 -11.78 -10.19 18.35
CA LYS A 6 -10.83 -9.28 19.01
C LYS A 6 -11.48 -7.90 19.17
N PRO A 7 -11.53 -7.35 20.40
CA PRO A 7 -12.09 -6.02 20.62
C PRO A 7 -11.20 -4.95 19.98
N PHE A 8 -11.80 -3.79 19.72
CA PHE A 8 -11.03 -2.58 19.49
C PHE A 8 -10.20 -2.24 20.73
N LEU A 9 -8.98 -1.76 20.52
CA LEU A 9 -8.10 -1.26 21.58
C LEU A 9 -7.69 0.16 21.25
N THR A 10 -7.78 1.05 22.23
CA THR A 10 -7.28 2.42 22.19
C THR A 10 -5.74 2.43 22.14
N PRO A 11 -5.10 3.53 21.69
CA PRO A 11 -3.64 3.64 21.71
C PRO A 11 -3.01 3.41 23.08
N ALA A 12 -3.64 3.88 24.16
CA ALA A 12 -3.20 3.62 25.54
C ALA A 12 -3.27 2.12 25.89
N GLU A 13 -4.36 1.43 25.54
CA GLU A 13 -4.47 -0.01 25.73
C GLU A 13 -3.46 -0.79 24.89
N LEU A 14 -3.16 -0.36 23.67
CA LEU A 14 -2.11 -0.95 22.84
C LEU A 14 -0.72 -0.79 23.49
N VAL A 15 -0.41 0.40 24.00
CA VAL A 15 0.85 0.68 24.70
C VAL A 15 1.00 -0.16 25.96
N ASN A 16 -0.06 -0.28 26.77
CA ASN A 16 0.03 -1.05 28.00
C ASN A 16 0.04 -2.57 27.71
N ILE A 17 -0.99 -3.09 27.05
CA ILE A 17 -1.23 -4.54 26.91
C ILE A 17 -0.29 -5.21 25.91
N HIS A 18 0.08 -4.51 24.84
CA HIS A 18 0.82 -5.11 23.73
C HIS A 18 2.27 -4.66 23.63
N LEU A 19 2.71 -3.71 24.44
CA LEU A 19 4.09 -3.24 24.47
C LEU A 19 4.66 -3.37 25.90
N GLU A 20 4.18 -2.58 26.86
CA GLU A 20 4.74 -2.57 28.21
C GLU A 20 4.62 -3.92 28.92
N ASP A 21 3.42 -4.49 29.00
CA ASP A 21 3.14 -5.79 29.64
C ASP A 21 3.95 -6.94 29.02
N LYS A 22 4.48 -6.72 27.81
CA LYS A 22 5.28 -7.69 27.05
C LYS A 22 6.78 -7.40 27.09
N GLY A 23 7.22 -6.41 27.86
CA GLY A 23 8.63 -6.10 28.08
C GLY A 23 9.22 -5.02 27.17
N VAL A 24 8.40 -4.22 26.46
CA VAL A 24 8.91 -3.04 25.74
C VAL A 24 9.19 -1.91 26.73
N LEU A 25 10.38 -1.34 26.63
CA LEU A 25 10.81 -0.20 27.42
C LEU A 25 10.50 1.13 26.70
N PHE A 26 10.23 2.17 27.49
CA PHE A 26 9.92 3.52 27.02
C PHE A 26 10.92 4.51 27.61
N THR A 27 11.81 5.04 26.76
CA THR A 27 12.91 5.94 27.14
C THR A 27 12.72 7.31 26.52
N HIS A 28 13.29 8.37 27.08
CA HIS A 28 13.17 9.71 26.48
C HIS A 28 13.92 9.77 25.13
N PRO A 29 13.35 10.38 24.07
CA PRO A 29 12.05 11.10 24.01
C PRO A 29 10.83 10.20 23.72
N PHE A 30 11.04 8.93 23.42
CA PHE A 30 10.04 7.91 23.07
C PHE A 30 9.31 7.33 24.30
N ASN A 31 8.80 8.21 25.17
CA ASN A 31 8.02 7.81 26.34
C ASN A 31 6.62 7.29 25.93
N LYS A 32 5.84 6.80 26.91
CA LYS A 32 4.48 6.29 26.66
C LYS A 32 3.56 7.30 25.98
N VAL A 33 3.59 8.57 26.41
CA VAL A 33 2.76 9.63 25.82
C VAL A 33 3.09 9.81 24.34
N PHE A 34 4.37 9.75 23.98
CA PHE A 34 4.80 9.74 22.59
C PHE A 34 4.28 8.50 21.86
N ALA A 35 4.44 7.31 22.44
CA ALA A 35 4.02 6.05 21.82
C ALA A 35 2.50 6.00 21.58
N GLU A 36 1.69 6.46 22.53
CA GLU A 36 0.24 6.57 22.38
C GLU A 36 -0.14 7.51 21.23
N LYS A 37 0.53 8.67 21.15
CA LYS A 37 0.33 9.61 20.04
C LYS A 37 0.78 9.03 18.70
N ALA A 38 1.87 8.26 18.67
CA ALA A 38 2.31 7.58 17.47
C ALA A 38 1.29 6.54 17.02
N LEU A 39 0.78 5.72 17.94
CA LEU A 39 -0.20 4.66 17.65
C LEU A 39 -1.62 5.18 17.39
N SER A 40 -1.91 6.45 17.67
CA SER A 40 -3.16 7.09 17.20
C SER A 40 -3.09 7.51 15.73
N LEU A 41 -1.89 7.70 15.19
CA LEU A 41 -1.65 8.11 13.80
C LEU A 41 -1.18 6.96 12.91
N ILE A 42 -0.58 5.92 13.50
CA ILE A 42 -0.04 4.76 12.79
C ILE A 42 -0.91 3.55 13.12
N ASN A 43 -1.42 2.89 12.08
CA ASN A 43 -2.19 1.66 12.26
C ASN A 43 -1.37 0.60 13.02
N TRP A 44 -1.93 0.09 14.12
CA TRP A 44 -1.26 -0.92 14.97
C TRP A 44 -0.74 -2.14 14.21
N TYR A 45 -1.51 -2.66 13.25
CA TYR A 45 -1.13 -3.85 12.49
C TYR A 45 0.04 -3.58 11.54
N ARG A 46 0.19 -2.33 11.09
CA ARG A 46 1.38 -1.86 10.38
C ARG A 46 2.54 -1.65 11.34
N PHE A 47 2.34 -1.01 12.49
CA PHE A 47 3.43 -0.73 13.42
C PHE A 47 4.04 -2.01 14.01
N LYS A 48 3.20 -2.95 14.46
CA LYS A 48 3.67 -4.15 15.17
C LYS A 48 4.62 -5.03 14.36
N SER A 49 4.58 -4.97 13.02
CA SER A 49 5.51 -5.75 12.18
C SER A 49 6.95 -5.24 12.30
N TYR A 50 7.16 -3.96 12.59
CA TYR A 50 8.51 -3.41 12.82
C TYR A 50 9.09 -3.84 14.17
N LEU A 51 8.25 -4.33 15.11
CA LEU A 51 8.71 -4.95 16.35
C LEU A 51 8.94 -6.46 16.22
N TYR A 52 8.60 -7.07 15.09
CA TYR A 52 8.73 -8.51 14.86
C TYR A 52 10.15 -9.05 15.08
N PRO A 53 11.24 -8.36 14.67
CA PRO A 53 12.60 -8.82 14.93
C PRO A 53 12.96 -8.95 16.41
N TYR A 54 12.25 -8.24 17.28
CA TYR A 54 12.48 -8.20 18.72
C TYR A 54 11.50 -9.08 19.50
N LEU A 55 10.59 -9.78 18.81
CA LEU A 55 9.57 -10.62 19.44
C LEU A 55 10.08 -12.05 19.59
N ASN A 56 10.11 -12.57 20.82
CA ASN A 56 10.29 -13.99 21.03
C ASN A 56 9.04 -14.75 20.57
N HIS A 57 9.18 -15.53 19.49
CA HIS A 57 8.03 -16.20 18.88
C HIS A 57 7.44 -17.34 19.72
N SER A 58 8.20 -17.88 20.67
CA SER A 58 7.76 -18.92 21.59
C SER A 58 6.94 -18.33 22.74
N THR A 59 7.44 -17.28 23.39
CA THR A 59 6.78 -16.67 24.57
C THR A 59 5.76 -15.59 24.21
N LYS A 60 5.85 -15.02 22.99
CA LYS A 60 5.08 -13.83 22.56
C LYS A 60 5.36 -12.57 23.39
N GLU A 61 6.51 -12.52 24.01
CA GLU A 61 7.09 -11.36 24.72
C GLU A 61 8.27 -10.81 23.93
N TYR A 62 8.68 -9.58 24.23
CA TYR A 62 9.82 -8.95 23.57
C TYR A 62 11.14 -9.33 24.26
N LEU A 63 12.22 -9.34 23.48
CA LEU A 63 13.55 -9.64 23.98
C LEU A 63 13.98 -8.59 25.03
N PRO A 64 14.74 -8.98 26.07
CA PRO A 64 15.23 -8.04 27.07
C PRO A 64 15.97 -6.85 26.45
N GLY A 65 15.65 -5.63 26.91
CA GLY A 65 16.22 -4.40 26.38
C GLY A 65 15.56 -3.86 25.11
N THR A 66 14.48 -4.48 24.64
CA THR A 66 13.70 -3.92 23.52
C THR A 66 13.03 -2.62 23.93
N GLU A 67 13.26 -1.55 23.19
CA GLU A 67 12.63 -0.24 23.40
C GLU A 67 11.61 0.06 22.30
N PHE A 68 10.61 0.91 22.59
CA PHE A 68 9.67 1.39 21.58
C PHE A 68 10.38 2.04 20.40
N LYS A 69 11.48 2.75 20.68
CA LYS A 69 12.36 3.38 19.70
C LYS A 69 12.83 2.39 18.62
N ASN A 70 13.13 1.15 18.98
CA ASN A 70 13.63 0.15 18.01
C ASN A 70 12.62 -0.12 16.89
N GLY A 71 11.34 -0.27 17.22
CA GLY A 71 10.28 -0.43 16.22
C GLY A 71 9.97 0.86 15.47
N PHE A 72 10.01 1.99 16.18
CA PHE A 72 9.71 3.30 15.60
C PHE A 72 10.76 3.76 14.58
N ASP A 73 12.05 3.53 14.84
CA ASP A 73 13.12 3.84 13.89
C ASP A 73 13.01 2.99 12.63
N LEU A 74 12.70 1.70 12.76
CA LEU A 74 12.47 0.81 11.61
C LEU A 74 11.27 1.27 10.77
N TYR A 75 10.20 1.75 11.42
CA TYR A 75 9.06 2.35 10.74
C TYR A 75 9.46 3.62 9.96
N LEU A 76 10.23 4.52 10.58
CA LEU A 76 10.68 5.75 9.92
C LEU A 76 11.59 5.45 8.73
N PHE A 77 12.54 4.53 8.90
CA PHE A 77 13.41 4.07 7.82
C PHE A 77 12.62 3.51 6.63
N ASP A 78 11.61 2.67 6.87
CA ASP A 78 10.77 2.12 5.82
C ASP A 78 9.97 3.20 5.08
N CYS A 79 9.45 4.21 5.79
CA CYS A 79 8.81 5.37 5.17
C CYS A 79 9.76 6.12 4.23
N GLU A 80 10.97 6.42 4.68
CA GLU A 80 12.01 7.09 3.88
C GLU A 80 12.42 6.25 2.67
N LEU A 81 12.55 4.93 2.85
CA LEU A 81 12.90 3.99 1.79
C LEU A 81 11.80 3.94 0.71
N ILE A 82 10.54 3.88 1.11
CA ILE A 82 9.40 3.89 0.17
C ILE A 82 9.35 5.21 -0.59
N GLU A 83 9.58 6.34 0.07
CA GLU A 83 9.65 7.65 -0.59
C GLU A 83 10.77 7.69 -1.65
N LEU A 84 11.96 7.22 -1.29
CA LEU A 84 13.10 7.15 -2.19
C LEU A 84 12.82 6.23 -3.39
N CYS A 85 12.28 5.03 -3.14
CA CYS A 85 11.92 4.08 -4.19
C CYS A 85 10.88 4.68 -5.14
N ASN A 86 9.79 5.25 -4.60
CA ASN A 86 8.71 5.83 -5.38
C ASN A 86 9.18 7.01 -6.24
N LYS A 87 10.14 7.81 -5.77
CA LYS A 87 10.75 8.90 -6.55
C LYS A 87 11.28 8.43 -7.91
N TYR A 88 11.80 7.21 -7.99
CA TYR A 88 12.34 6.65 -9.24
C TYR A 88 11.36 5.70 -9.93
N ILE A 89 10.71 4.81 -9.19
CA ILE A 89 9.77 3.81 -9.73
C ILE A 89 8.63 4.50 -10.49
N LEU A 90 8.04 5.57 -9.94
CA LEU A 90 6.94 6.27 -10.61
C LEU A 90 7.37 6.87 -11.96
N ARG A 91 8.61 7.37 -12.06
CA ARG A 91 9.14 7.92 -13.32
C ARG A 91 9.41 6.82 -14.34
N ILE A 92 9.93 5.68 -13.89
CA ILE A 92 10.16 4.51 -14.73
C ILE A 92 8.82 3.97 -15.22
N GLU A 93 7.81 3.85 -14.35
CA GLU A 93 6.47 3.38 -14.67
C GLU A 93 5.83 4.21 -15.79
N VAL A 94 5.85 5.55 -15.64
CA VAL A 94 5.30 6.45 -16.67
C VAL A 94 6.03 6.26 -18.00
N LYS A 95 7.37 6.26 -18.00
CA LYS A 95 8.16 6.07 -19.22
C LYS A 95 7.91 4.72 -19.87
N ALA A 96 7.90 3.65 -19.10
CA ALA A 96 7.68 2.29 -19.61
C ALA A 96 6.29 2.16 -20.23
N LYS A 97 5.24 2.63 -19.54
CA LYS A 97 3.87 2.65 -20.07
C LYS A 97 3.76 3.47 -21.35
N SER A 98 4.37 4.66 -21.40
CA SER A 98 4.36 5.50 -22.61
C SER A 98 5.10 4.87 -23.78
N ILE A 99 6.26 4.25 -23.55
CA ILE A 99 7.02 3.56 -24.60
C ILE A 99 6.21 2.37 -25.14
N PHE A 100 5.64 1.56 -24.23
CA PHE A 100 4.82 0.42 -24.59
C PHE A 100 3.61 0.83 -25.44
N ASP A 101 2.88 1.85 -24.99
CA ASP A 101 1.72 2.40 -25.70
C ASP A 101 2.08 2.92 -27.09
N GLN A 102 3.16 3.72 -27.21
CA GLN A 102 3.61 4.26 -28.50
C GLN A 102 4.03 3.17 -29.48
N ILE A 103 4.71 2.13 -29.01
CA ILE A 103 5.15 1.01 -29.85
C ILE A 103 3.95 0.25 -30.40
N ILE A 104 2.98 -0.10 -29.55
CA ILE A 104 1.80 -0.86 -29.98
C ILE A 104 0.91 0.00 -30.87
N THR A 105 0.64 1.25 -30.48
CA THR A 105 -0.14 2.19 -31.30
C THR A 105 0.47 2.35 -32.69
N LYS A 106 1.80 2.48 -32.79
CA LYS A 106 2.48 2.57 -34.08
C LYS A 106 2.34 1.28 -34.91
N TYR A 107 2.45 0.12 -34.26
CA TYR A 107 2.40 -1.18 -34.94
C TYR A 107 0.99 -1.50 -35.47
N LEU A 108 -0.04 -1.23 -34.67
CA LEU A 108 -1.44 -1.51 -35.01
C LEU A 108 -2.12 -0.35 -35.74
N ASN A 109 -1.50 0.84 -35.72
CA ASN A 109 -2.12 2.08 -36.15
C ASN A 109 -3.45 2.36 -35.43
N ASP A 110 -3.52 2.03 -34.14
CA ASP A 110 -4.72 2.15 -33.31
C ASP A 110 -4.34 2.71 -31.92
N PRO A 111 -4.74 3.94 -31.56
CA PRO A 111 -4.48 4.52 -30.24
C PRO A 111 -5.38 3.94 -29.13
N PHE A 112 -6.38 3.13 -29.47
CA PHE A 112 -7.29 2.45 -28.54
C PHE A 112 -7.07 0.94 -28.51
N TRP A 113 -5.90 0.47 -28.93
CA TRP A 113 -5.55 -0.95 -29.00
C TRP A 113 -5.87 -1.72 -27.72
N TYR A 114 -5.74 -1.08 -26.56
CA TYR A 114 -6.00 -1.66 -25.24
C TYR A 114 -7.49 -1.97 -24.98
N LEU A 115 -8.41 -1.51 -25.82
CA LEU A 115 -9.84 -1.87 -25.80
C LEU A 115 -10.18 -2.99 -26.78
N SER A 116 -9.29 -3.29 -27.74
CA SER A 116 -9.51 -4.34 -28.73
C SER A 116 -9.32 -5.72 -28.10
N ASP A 117 -10.23 -6.65 -28.39
CA ASP A 117 -10.09 -8.05 -27.96
C ASP A 117 -9.03 -8.81 -28.77
N ASP A 118 -8.70 -8.35 -29.98
CA ASP A 118 -7.81 -9.04 -30.91
C ASP A 118 -6.35 -9.09 -30.43
N VAL A 119 -5.97 -8.18 -29.53
CA VAL A 119 -4.58 -8.05 -29.03
C VAL A 119 -4.36 -8.73 -27.67
N PHE A 120 -5.41 -9.34 -27.10
CA PHE A 120 -5.35 -10.06 -25.83
C PHE A 120 -5.77 -11.52 -25.99
N THR A 121 -5.34 -12.36 -25.04
CA THR A 121 -5.85 -13.73 -24.99
C THR A 121 -7.32 -13.73 -24.53
N PRO A 122 -8.24 -14.36 -25.28
CA PRO A 122 -9.64 -14.42 -24.90
C PRO A 122 -9.85 -15.02 -23.50
N ASN A 123 -10.81 -14.47 -22.74
CA ASN A 123 -11.21 -14.92 -21.39
C ASN A 123 -10.07 -14.95 -20.36
N LYS A 124 -8.98 -14.20 -20.58
CA LYS A 124 -7.92 -14.01 -19.60
C LYS A 124 -7.85 -12.57 -19.15
N ALA A 125 -7.27 -12.35 -17.97
CA ALA A 125 -6.95 -11.01 -17.51
C ALA A 125 -6.13 -10.27 -18.58
N PRO A 126 -6.41 -8.98 -18.87
CA PRO A 126 -7.34 -8.11 -18.14
C PRO A 126 -8.72 -7.94 -18.80
N TYR A 127 -9.42 -9.02 -19.18
CA TYR A 127 -10.72 -8.93 -19.88
C TYR A 127 -11.77 -8.11 -19.11
N GLN A 128 -11.95 -8.36 -17.82
CA GLN A 128 -12.98 -7.68 -17.03
C GLN A 128 -12.67 -6.19 -16.89
N GLU A 129 -11.42 -5.85 -16.62
CA GLU A 129 -10.94 -4.49 -16.46
C GLU A 129 -11.07 -3.69 -17.77
N ARG A 130 -10.78 -4.31 -18.92
CA ARG A 130 -11.00 -3.68 -20.24
C ARG A 130 -12.47 -3.38 -20.51
N MET A 131 -13.37 -4.31 -20.14
CA MET A 131 -14.81 -4.10 -20.25
C MET A 131 -15.30 -2.95 -19.37
N GLU A 132 -14.79 -2.83 -18.15
CA GLU A 132 -15.09 -1.72 -17.25
C GLU A 132 -14.60 -0.38 -17.83
N ILE A 133 -13.37 -0.32 -18.33
CA ILE A 133 -12.81 0.88 -18.97
C ILE A 133 -13.64 1.29 -20.18
N LYS A 134 -14.03 0.32 -21.03
CA LYS A 134 -14.89 0.58 -22.19
C LYS A 134 -16.24 1.17 -21.77
N ALA A 135 -16.90 0.56 -20.78
CA ALA A 135 -18.18 1.05 -20.26
C ALA A 135 -18.07 2.45 -19.62
N LEU A 136 -16.95 2.75 -18.94
CA LEU A 136 -16.68 4.08 -18.39
C LEU A 136 -16.47 5.10 -19.51
N MET A 137 -15.72 4.75 -20.55
CA MET A 137 -15.51 5.62 -21.71
C MET A 137 -16.85 5.94 -22.37
N GLU A 138 -17.69 4.94 -22.65
CA GLU A 138 -19.03 5.08 -23.23
C GLU A 138 -19.96 5.99 -22.40
N LYS A 139 -19.85 5.96 -21.07
CA LYS A 139 -20.66 6.81 -20.17
C LYS A 139 -20.07 8.18 -19.89
N SER A 140 -18.78 8.39 -20.14
CA SER A 140 -18.10 9.64 -19.82
C SER A 140 -18.66 10.81 -20.62
N THR A 141 -18.97 11.91 -19.92
CA THR A 141 -19.40 13.20 -20.48
C THR A 141 -18.25 14.20 -20.61
N GLN A 142 -17.02 13.79 -20.29
CA GLN A 142 -15.85 14.64 -20.42
C GLN A 142 -15.58 14.99 -21.88
N GLU A 143 -15.13 16.21 -22.13
CA GLU A 143 -14.94 16.77 -23.48
C GLU A 143 -14.10 15.86 -24.37
N PHE A 144 -12.98 15.34 -23.86
CA PHE A 144 -12.14 14.41 -24.63
C PHE A 144 -12.88 13.10 -24.97
N ALA A 145 -13.66 12.55 -24.05
CA ALA A 145 -14.37 11.29 -24.27
C ALA A 145 -15.49 11.45 -25.30
N VAL A 146 -16.20 12.58 -25.24
CA VAL A 146 -17.22 12.94 -26.24
C VAL A 146 -16.59 13.17 -27.61
N TYR A 147 -15.46 13.88 -27.67
CA TYR A 147 -14.71 14.08 -28.91
C TYR A 147 -14.33 12.75 -29.55
N TYR A 148 -13.75 11.82 -28.79
CA TYR A 148 -13.31 10.53 -29.32
C TYR A 148 -14.45 9.64 -29.80
N LYS A 149 -15.59 9.57 -29.07
CA LYS A 149 -16.78 8.81 -29.52
C LYS A 149 -17.30 9.24 -30.89
N ASN A 150 -17.08 10.50 -31.24
CA ASN A 150 -17.65 11.10 -32.45
C ASN A 150 -16.65 11.16 -33.63
N ASN A 151 -15.37 10.86 -33.40
CA ASN A 151 -14.29 11.09 -34.38
C ASN A 151 -13.38 9.88 -34.59
N VAL A 152 -13.67 8.73 -33.97
CA VAL A 152 -12.98 7.44 -34.11
C VAL A 152 -14.04 6.36 -34.28
#